data_AF-A0A660UHH4-F1
#
_entry.id   AF-A0A660UHH4-F1
#
_cell.length_a   1.000
_cell.length_b   1.000
_cell.length_c   1.000
_cell.angle_alpha   90.00
_cell.angle_beta   90.00
_cell.angle_gamma   90.00
#
_symmetry.space_group_name_H-M   'P 1'
#
loop_
_entity.id
_entity.type
_entity.pdbx_description
1 polymer ?
#
loop_
_entity_poly.entity_id
_entity_poly.type
_entity_poly.pdbx_seq_one_letter_code
_entity_poly.pdbx_strand_id
1 'polypeptide(L)'
;DIMMVLDTLKFITEENNRSNLYAYVKNKLENGRIKDAYDELIESIYGVNDKIASFFIRDILMLNPNIQVDQDYAEYAFPIDTWVFNISGKLGIKSNNIQYIKKC
;
A
#
# COMPACT_ATOMS: atom_id res chain seq x y z
N ASP A 1 17.11 6.09 -1.05
CA ASP A 1 17.32 4.82 -1.79
C ASP A 1 18.11 3.78 -1.00
N ILE A 2 19.35 4.01 -0.56
CA ILE A 2 20.11 3.00 0.21
C ILE A 2 19.37 2.54 1.48
N MET A 3 18.78 3.48 2.24
CA MET A 3 18.02 3.13 3.45
C MET A 3 16.79 2.28 3.15
N MET A 4 16.06 2.57 2.06
CA MET A 4 14.91 1.77 1.63
C MET A 4 15.34 0.33 1.30
N VAL A 5 16.49 0.15 0.66
CA VAL A 5 17.05 -1.18 0.36
C VAL A 5 17.42 -1.91 1.64
N LEU A 6 18.11 -1.25 2.58
CA LEU A 6 18.50 -1.85 3.86
C LEU A 6 17.27 -2.25 4.68
N ASP A 7 16.26 -1.39 4.75
CA ASP A 7 15.01 -1.68 5.47
C ASP A 7 14.22 -2.81 4.79
N THR A 8 14.22 -2.87 3.47
CA THR A 8 13.59 -4.00 2.75
C THR A 8 14.32 -5.31 3.05
N LEU A 9 15.66 -5.31 3.05
CA LEU A 9 16.46 -6.49 3.40
C LEU A 9 16.24 -6.89 4.86
N LYS A 10 16.18 -5.92 5.77
CA LYS A 10 15.86 -6.13 7.18
C LYS A 10 14.47 -6.75 7.32
N PHE A 11 13.46 -6.18 6.67
CA PHE A 11 12.09 -6.67 6.71
C PHE A 11 11.95 -8.14 6.30
N ILE A 12 12.66 -8.59 5.25
CA ILE A 12 12.62 -9.98 4.78
C ILE A 12 13.53 -10.93 5.56
N THR A 13 14.41 -10.42 6.44
CA THR A 13 15.34 -11.25 7.23
C THR A 13 14.98 -11.36 8.71
N GLU A 14 14.17 -10.44 9.25
CA GLU A 14 13.81 -10.41 10.69
C GLU A 14 12.89 -11.55 11.15
N GLU A 15 12.09 -12.13 10.26
CA GLU A 15 11.23 -13.26 10.58
C GLU A 15 11.47 -14.42 9.60
N ASN A 16 11.69 -15.63 10.14
CA ASN A 16 12.03 -16.85 9.38
C ASN A 16 11.02 -17.23 8.27
N ASN A 17 9.84 -16.59 8.21
CA ASN A 17 8.79 -16.87 7.23
C ASN A 17 8.59 -15.76 6.17
N ARG A 18 9.39 -14.67 6.18
CA ARG A 18 9.27 -13.57 5.21
C ARG A 18 10.20 -13.81 4.01
N SER A 19 9.89 -14.78 3.14
CA SER A 19 10.79 -15.15 2.02
C SER A 19 11.15 -13.98 1.11
N ASN A 20 10.15 -13.23 0.65
CA ASN A 20 10.29 -11.96 -0.05
C ASN A 20 9.06 -11.08 0.20
N LEU A 21 9.21 -9.77 -0.04
CA LEU A 21 8.18 -8.78 0.25
C LEU A 21 6.86 -9.07 -0.50
N TYR A 22 6.95 -9.50 -1.76
CA TYR A 22 5.77 -9.82 -2.57
C TYR A 22 4.98 -10.99 -1.97
N ALA A 23 5.66 -12.12 -1.68
CA ALA A 23 5.02 -13.31 -1.13
C ALA A 23 4.40 -13.04 0.24
N TYR A 24 5.10 -12.26 1.07
CA TYR A 24 4.61 -11.86 2.38
C TYR A 24 3.33 -11.01 2.28
N VAL A 25 3.37 -9.93 1.50
CA VAL A 25 2.21 -9.04 1.34
C VAL A 25 1.06 -9.77 0.67
N LYS A 26 1.32 -10.55 -0.38
CA LYS A 26 0.29 -11.38 -1.03
C LYS A 26 -0.41 -12.30 -0.03
N ASN A 27 0.36 -13.00 0.82
CA ASN A 27 -0.23 -13.87 1.83
C ASN A 27 -1.14 -13.09 2.80
N LYS A 28 -0.73 -11.90 3.25
CA LYS A 28 -1.58 -11.03 4.08
C LYS A 28 -2.88 -10.66 3.36
N LEU A 29 -2.80 -10.30 2.08
CA LEU A 29 -3.98 -9.96 1.27
C LEU A 29 -4.93 -11.15 1.10
N GLU A 30 -4.42 -12.35 0.83
CA GLU A 30 -5.21 -13.59 0.75
C GLU A 30 -5.95 -13.91 2.05
N ASN A 31 -5.45 -13.41 3.19
CA ASN A 31 -6.05 -13.60 4.51
C ASN A 31 -6.88 -12.38 4.96
N GLY A 32 -7.21 -11.44 4.07
CA GLY A 32 -8.01 -10.25 4.40
C GLY A 32 -7.28 -9.21 5.26
N ARG A 33 -5.96 -9.31 5.39
CA ARG A 33 -5.12 -8.45 6.26
C ARG A 33 -4.46 -7.31 5.49
N ILE A 34 -5.24 -6.63 4.64
CA ILE A 34 -4.74 -5.55 3.78
C ILE A 34 -4.28 -4.32 4.57
N LYS A 35 -5.01 -3.93 5.62
CA LYS A 35 -4.60 -2.82 6.50
C LYS A 35 -3.27 -3.12 7.17
N ASP A 36 -3.11 -4.32 7.73
CA ASP A 36 -1.85 -4.75 8.35
C ASP A 36 -0.70 -4.71 7.35
N ALA A 37 -0.91 -5.21 6.12
CA ALA A 37 0.11 -5.16 5.08
C ALA A 37 0.50 -3.71 4.73
N TYR A 38 -0.48 -2.81 4.63
CA TYR A 38 -0.26 -1.39 4.36
C TYR A 38 0.51 -0.71 5.49
N ASP A 39 0.09 -0.90 6.74
CA ASP A 39 0.72 -0.28 7.92
C ASP A 39 2.16 -0.78 8.07
N GLU A 40 2.39 -2.10 7.95
CA GLU A 40 3.73 -2.67 8.03
C GLU A 40 4.69 -2.12 6.96
N LEU A 41 4.20 -1.91 5.72
CA LEU A 41 5.00 -1.33 4.65
C LEU A 41 5.44 0.10 4.98
N ILE A 42 4.55 0.91 5.55
CA ILE A 42 4.83 2.32 5.87
C ILE A 42 5.71 2.44 7.12
N GLU A 43 5.46 1.60 8.12
CA GLU A 43 6.20 1.64 9.38
C GLU A 43 7.61 1.06 9.24
N SER A 44 7.80 0.07 8.36
CA SER A 44 9.05 -0.71 8.33
C SER A 44 10.04 -0.30 7.25
N ILE A 45 9.61 0.40 6.18
CA ILE A 45 10.47 0.67 5.02
C ILE A 45 10.61 2.17 4.76
N TYR A 46 11.81 2.72 4.99
CA TYR A 46 12.10 4.12 4.72
C TYR A 46 11.74 4.53 3.28
N GLY A 47 10.98 5.62 3.15
CA GLY A 47 10.56 6.17 1.87
C GLY A 47 9.31 5.51 1.28
N VAL A 48 8.81 4.43 1.88
CA VAL A 48 7.49 3.88 1.57
C VAL A 48 6.46 4.61 2.42
N ASN A 49 5.76 5.55 1.79
CA ASN A 49 4.61 6.24 2.39
C ASN A 49 3.32 5.79 1.69
N ASP A 50 2.18 6.40 2.07
CA ASP A 50 0.83 6.11 1.53
C ASP A 50 0.80 5.77 0.03
N LYS A 51 1.37 6.65 -0.81
CA LYS A 51 1.44 6.45 -2.25
C LYS A 51 2.09 5.13 -2.63
N ILE A 52 3.30 4.86 -2.15
CA ILE A 52 4.09 3.69 -2.57
C ILE A 52 3.50 2.40 -2.01
N ALA A 53 3.06 2.41 -0.75
CA ALA A 53 2.39 1.27 -0.14
C ALA A 53 1.10 0.90 -0.91
N SER A 54 0.28 1.90 -1.25
CA SER A 54 -0.94 1.68 -2.03
C SER A 54 -0.67 1.21 -3.46
N PHE A 55 0.37 1.73 -4.14
CA PHE A 55 0.79 1.21 -5.44
C PHE A 55 1.19 -0.27 -5.35
N PHE A 56 2.01 -0.63 -4.35
CA PHE A 56 2.47 -2.00 -4.19
C PHE A 56 1.32 -2.98 -3.95
N ILE A 57 0.40 -2.64 -3.06
CA ILE A 57 -0.79 -3.45 -2.77
C ILE A 57 -1.68 -3.58 -4.02
N ARG A 58 -1.97 -2.46 -4.70
CA ARG A 58 -2.77 -2.44 -5.92
C ARG A 58 -2.20 -3.38 -6.98
N ASP A 59 -0.89 -3.30 -7.21
CA ASP A 59 -0.23 -4.07 -8.26
C ASP A 59 -0.28 -5.59 -7.94
N ILE A 60 -0.15 -5.98 -6.66
CA ILE A 60 -0.35 -7.37 -6.24
C ILE A 60 -1.78 -7.83 -6.50
N LEU A 61 -2.79 -7.02 -6.17
CA LEU A 61 -4.20 -7.34 -6.41
C LEU A 61 -4.52 -7.46 -7.91
N MET A 62 -3.98 -6.57 -8.74
CA MET A 62 -4.15 -6.61 -10.20
C MET A 62 -3.55 -7.88 -10.82
N LEU A 63 -2.44 -8.37 -10.26
CA LEU A 63 -1.81 -9.63 -10.69
C LEU A 63 -2.51 -10.88 -10.14
N ASN A 64 -3.38 -10.74 -9.13
CA ASN A 64 -4.05 -11.85 -8.46
C ASN A 64 -5.57 -11.56 -8.35
N PRO A 65 -6.32 -11.61 -9.47
CA PRO A 65 -7.73 -11.19 -9.52
C PRO A 65 -8.68 -12.05 -8.65
N ASN A 66 -8.22 -13.19 -8.16
CA ASN A 66 -8.99 -14.06 -7.25
C ASN A 66 -8.97 -13.58 -5.79
N ILE A 67 -8.06 -12.66 -5.43
CA ILE A 67 -8.01 -12.08 -4.09
C ILE A 67 -9.12 -11.03 -4.01
N GLN A 68 -10.14 -11.31 -3.19
CA GLN A 68 -11.22 -10.38 -2.91
C GLN A 68 -10.81 -9.40 -1.81
N VAL A 69 -11.10 -8.12 -2.03
CA VAL A 69 -10.85 -7.05 -1.06
C VAL A 69 -12.20 -6.49 -0.63
N ASP A 70 -12.41 -6.40 0.68
CA ASP A 70 -13.58 -5.73 1.24
C ASP A 70 -13.59 -4.26 0.81
N GLN A 71 -14.78 -3.75 0.49
CA GLN A 71 -14.95 -2.35 0.10
C GLN A 71 -14.47 -1.40 1.19
N ASP A 72 -14.62 -1.77 2.47
CA ASP A 72 -14.16 -0.99 3.62
C ASP A 72 -12.64 -0.83 3.68
N TYR A 73 -11.90 -1.67 2.94
CA TYR A 73 -10.45 -1.65 2.91
C TYR A 73 -9.86 -1.30 1.54
N ALA A 74 -10.70 -1.01 0.54
CA ALA A 74 -10.25 -0.70 -0.81
C ALA A 74 -9.34 0.54 -0.89
N GLU A 75 -9.53 1.50 0.03
CA GLU A 75 -8.72 2.71 0.18
C GLU A 75 -7.20 2.46 0.35
N TYR A 76 -6.82 1.32 0.91
CA TYR A 76 -5.41 0.93 1.05
C TYR A 76 -4.76 0.57 -0.28
N ALA A 77 -5.55 0.22 -1.30
CA ALA A 77 -5.09 -0.08 -2.67
C ALA A 77 -5.27 1.09 -3.65
N PHE A 78 -5.71 2.27 -3.20
CA PHE A 78 -5.89 3.44 -4.05
C PHE A 78 -4.78 4.47 -3.85
N PRO A 79 -3.71 4.47 -4.68
CA PRO A 79 -2.64 5.44 -4.54
C PRO A 79 -3.10 6.85 -4.95
N ILE A 80 -2.90 7.83 -4.07
CA ILE A 80 -3.07 9.25 -4.39
C ILE A 80 -1.69 9.83 -4.72
N ASP A 81 -1.42 10.02 -6.00
CA ASP A 81 -0.24 10.73 -6.45
C ASP A 81 -0.53 12.21 -6.76
N THR A 82 0.48 12.95 -7.19
CA THR A 82 0.33 14.36 -7.56
C THR A 82 -0.72 14.58 -8.65
N TRP A 83 -0.86 13.65 -9.59
CA TRP A 83 -1.86 13.76 -10.65
C TRP A 83 -3.26 13.54 -10.11
N VAL A 84 -3.47 12.45 -9.36
CA VAL A 84 -4.77 12.14 -8.74
C VAL A 84 -5.19 13.27 -7.80
N PHE A 85 -4.27 13.79 -6.99
CA PHE A 85 -4.51 14.93 -6.11
C PHE A 85 -4.90 16.20 -6.88
N ASN A 86 -4.22 16.50 -7.98
CA ASN A 86 -4.55 17.69 -8.79
C ASN A 86 -5.89 17.53 -9.51
N ILE A 87 -6.23 16.32 -9.96
CA ILE A 87 -7.51 16.04 -10.61
C ILE A 87 -8.66 16.09 -9.59
N SER A 88 -8.48 15.58 -8.37
CA SER A 88 -9.52 15.66 -7.32
C SER A 88 -9.91 17.11 -7.03
N GLY A 89 -8.91 18.01 -6.96
CA GLY A 89 -9.14 19.45 -6.83
C GLY A 89 -9.96 20.04 -7.99
N LYS A 90 -9.71 19.62 -9.24
CA LYS A 90 -10.49 20.04 -10.42
C LYS A 90 -11.92 19.50 -10.40
N LEU A 91 -12.16 18.36 -9.74
CA LEU A 91 -13.48 17.77 -9.56
C LEU A 91 -14.25 18.39 -8.36
N GLY A 92 -13.68 19.39 -7.70
CA GLY A 92 -14.34 20.11 -6.61
C GLY A 92 -14.04 19.59 -5.21
N ILE A 93 -13.13 18.60 -5.07
CA ILE A 93 -12.67 18.11 -3.76
C ILE A 93 -11.70 19.13 -3.16
N LYS A 94 -12.19 19.94 -2.20
CA LYS A 94 -11.42 21.01 -1.54
C LYS A 94 -10.78 20.53 -0.24
N SER A 95 -10.01 19.44 -0.31
CA SER A 95 -9.31 18.89 0.84
C SER A 95 -7.85 18.64 0.51
N ASN A 96 -6.96 19.02 1.43
CA ASN A 96 -5.55 18.65 1.37
C ASN A 96 -5.26 17.34 2.14
N ASN A 97 -6.29 16.70 2.68
CA ASN A 97 -6.17 15.46 3.43
C ASN A 97 -6.29 14.26 2.47
N ILE A 98 -5.19 13.55 2.24
CA ILE A 98 -5.12 12.37 1.37
C ILE A 98 -6.11 11.28 1.80
N GLN A 99 -6.27 11.05 3.11
CA GLN A 99 -7.19 10.03 3.62
C GLN A 99 -8.65 10.38 3.35
N TYR A 100 -8.98 11.68 3.35
CA TYR A 100 -10.30 12.14 2.93
C TYR A 100 -10.52 11.92 1.43
N ILE A 101 -9.52 12.26 0.60
CA ILE A 101 -9.59 12.10 -0.86
C ILE A 101 -9.80 10.62 -1.24
N LYS A 102 -9.15 9.68 -0.54
CA LYS A 102 -9.32 8.23 -0.77
C LYS A 102 -10.73 7.70 -0.52
N LYS A 103 -11.51 8.39 0.31
CA LYS A 103 -12.87 8.00 0.72
C LYS A 103 -13.97 8.71 -0.09
N CYS A 104 -13.60 9.64 -0.98
CA CYS A 104 -14.52 10.35 -1.87
C CYS A 104 -14.87 9.47 -3.09
#